data_AF-A0AAN8EHW7-F1
#
_entry.id   AF-A0AAN8EHW7-F1
#
_cell.length_a   1.000
_cell.length_b   1.000
_cell.length_c   1.000
_cell.angle_alpha   90.00
_cell.angle_beta   90.00
_cell.angle_gamma   90.00
#
_symmetry.space_group_name_H-M   'P 1'
#
loop_
_entity.id
_entity.type
_entity.pdbx_description
1 polymer ?
#
loop_
_entity_poly.entity_id
_entity_poly.type
_entity_poly.pdbx_seq_one_letter_code
_entity_poly.pdbx_strand_id
1 'polypeptide(L)'
;MKRPNAAQTDISAQLSTLNQPSKQNKHLPKLPPNTTISRRPINHAPISSPFAGSKAQKVVYISRKTPIMSAVKRVKKFLNEIEKRAMQSAGVDGVLERRNARGGADEALQRKLAEVSEGLARDAEEVLVRASGRAMGQALRVGEWFRGREEEMLVRVEVRGGSVSVVDDIVEREGVEDEGNDGDDGEAEYKENEEGVDVTRLEGGDTTMELLKNLDKDGQDGRDGGSSAAEQPGSSNGGSGVRKPAMDEKGTDVSEQSKKKRKRKRREYDPDDLPEARLRWVKTIEVAISLRA
;
A
#
# COMPACT_ATOMS: atom_id res chain seq x y z
N MET A 1 13.77 0.27 -29.07
CA MET A 1 13.34 1.35 -28.15
C MET A 1 13.26 0.79 -26.75
N LYS A 2 14.16 1.24 -25.86
CA LYS A 2 14.25 0.78 -24.47
C LYS A 2 13.16 1.52 -23.69
N ARG A 3 12.14 0.81 -23.19
CA ARG A 3 11.08 1.42 -22.37
C ARG A 3 11.75 2.17 -21.21
N PRO A 4 11.39 3.42 -20.91
CA PRO A 4 11.92 4.08 -19.73
C PRO A 4 11.54 3.22 -18.53
N ASN A 5 12.53 2.86 -17.71
CA ASN A 5 12.28 2.18 -16.44
C ASN A 5 11.26 3.03 -15.68
N ALA A 6 10.06 2.49 -15.48
CA ALA A 6 9.10 3.06 -14.56
C ALA A 6 9.87 3.33 -13.28
N ALA A 7 9.97 4.60 -12.89
CA ALA A 7 10.67 5.00 -11.69
C ALA A 7 9.99 4.27 -10.54
N GLN A 8 10.57 3.16 -10.09
CA GLN A 8 10.19 2.51 -8.85
C GLN A 8 10.39 3.59 -7.80
N THR A 9 9.29 4.17 -7.37
CA THR A 9 9.39 5.26 -6.43
C THR A 9 9.81 4.65 -5.12
N ASP A 10 10.90 5.13 -4.53
CA ASP A 10 11.37 4.63 -3.25
C ASP A 10 10.27 4.78 -2.19
N ILE A 11 9.59 3.66 -1.89
CA ILE A 11 8.44 3.62 -0.97
C ILE A 11 8.88 4.14 0.40
N SER A 12 10.12 3.84 0.81
CA SER A 12 10.73 4.35 2.04
C SER A 12 10.84 5.88 2.05
N ALA A 13 11.21 6.50 0.92
CA ALA A 13 11.32 7.95 0.78
C ALA A 13 9.93 8.62 0.77
N GLN A 14 8.95 8.04 0.09
CA GLN A 14 7.57 8.54 0.14
C GLN A 14 7.00 8.43 1.56
N LEU A 15 7.22 7.29 2.22
CA LEU A 15 6.80 7.14 3.61
C LEU A 15 7.48 8.19 4.49
N SER A 16 8.76 8.50 4.33
CA SER A 16 9.45 9.48 5.18
C SER A 16 8.92 10.91 5.00
N THR A 17 8.56 11.31 3.77
CA THR A 17 7.96 12.63 3.49
C THR A 17 6.54 12.75 4.03
N LEU A 18 5.72 11.70 3.88
CA LEU A 18 4.37 11.61 4.46
C LEU A 18 4.41 11.47 5.99
N ASN A 19 5.48 10.88 6.52
CA ASN A 19 5.69 10.66 7.95
C ASN A 19 6.24 11.88 8.69
N GLN A 20 6.18 13.09 8.12
CA GLN A 20 6.56 14.31 8.83
C GLN A 20 5.90 14.30 10.23
N PRO A 21 6.73 14.34 11.29
CA PRO A 21 6.33 13.79 12.57
C PRO A 21 5.34 14.73 13.24
N SER A 22 4.06 14.33 13.28
CA SER A 22 3.25 14.72 14.43
C SER A 22 4.00 14.19 15.66
N LYS A 23 4.61 15.09 16.43
CA LYS A 23 5.38 14.74 17.64
C LYS A 23 4.48 14.28 18.78
N GLN A 24 3.22 13.97 18.48
CA GLN A 24 2.14 13.74 19.44
C GLN A 24 2.46 12.56 20.37
N ASN A 25 3.07 11.48 19.85
CA ASN A 25 3.45 10.33 20.67
C ASN A 25 4.75 10.53 21.47
N LYS A 26 5.52 11.61 21.25
CA LYS A 26 6.84 11.81 21.88
C LYS A 26 6.75 12.31 23.33
N HIS A 27 5.61 12.88 23.71
CA HIS A 27 5.38 13.49 25.03
C HIS A 27 4.59 12.62 25.99
N LEU A 28 4.22 11.41 25.58
CA LEU A 28 3.47 10.50 26.43
C LEU A 28 4.38 9.96 27.56
N PRO A 29 3.92 9.97 28.82
CA PRO A 29 4.67 9.39 29.93
C PRO A 29 4.94 7.90 29.71
N LYS A 30 6.00 7.41 30.34
CA LYS A 30 6.27 5.97 30.40
C LYS A 30 5.25 5.32 31.34
N LEU A 31 4.85 4.12 30.98
CA LEU A 31 4.06 3.28 31.86
C LEU A 31 5.01 2.58 32.84
N PRO A 32 4.59 2.37 34.09
CA PRO A 32 5.34 1.59 35.06
C PRO A 32 5.46 0.13 34.60
N PRO A 33 6.51 -0.59 35.02
CA PRO A 33 6.87 -1.91 34.50
C PRO A 33 5.80 -2.98 34.76
N ASN A 34 4.97 -2.78 35.78
CA ASN A 34 3.82 -3.63 36.13
C ASN A 34 2.61 -3.44 35.19
N THR A 35 2.69 -2.57 34.17
CA THR A 35 1.57 -2.33 33.25
C THR A 35 1.96 -2.53 31.79
N THR A 36 1.00 -3.02 31.01
CA THR A 36 1.13 -3.23 29.57
C THR A 36 -0.01 -2.57 28.81
N ILE A 37 0.21 -2.31 27.51
CA ILE A 37 -0.78 -1.68 26.64
C ILE A 37 -1.53 -2.77 25.87
N SER A 38 -2.83 -2.87 26.09
CA SER A 38 -3.74 -3.64 25.25
C SER A 38 -4.33 -2.74 24.16
N ARG A 39 -4.05 -3.05 22.89
CA ARG A 39 -4.45 -2.18 21.76
C ARG A 39 -5.90 -2.43 21.35
N ARG A 40 -6.71 -1.39 21.28
CA ARG A 40 -8.06 -1.50 20.70
C ARG A 40 -8.00 -1.50 19.17
N PRO A 41 -8.95 -2.17 18.50
CA PRO A 41 -9.16 -2.04 17.06
C PRO A 41 -9.42 -0.58 16.65
N ILE A 42 -8.95 -0.20 15.46
CA ILE A 42 -9.21 1.14 14.92
C ILE A 42 -10.61 1.15 14.30
N ASN A 43 -11.49 1.98 14.83
CA ASN A 43 -12.81 2.21 14.25
C ASN A 43 -12.65 2.85 12.87
N HIS A 44 -13.15 2.18 11.84
CA HIS A 44 -13.15 2.68 10.48
C HIS A 44 -14.59 2.82 9.97
N ALA A 45 -14.78 3.72 8.99
CA ALA A 45 -16.09 3.90 8.36
C ALA A 45 -16.57 2.58 7.71
N PRO A 46 -17.89 2.37 7.60
CA PRO A 46 -18.43 1.20 6.90
C PRO A 46 -18.00 1.22 5.44
N ILE A 47 -17.80 0.03 4.87
CA ILE A 47 -17.45 -0.12 3.46
C ILE A 47 -18.71 0.16 2.64
N SER A 48 -18.67 1.19 1.80
CA SER A 48 -19.76 1.51 0.88
C SER A 48 -20.01 0.37 -0.11
N SER A 49 -21.27 0.13 -0.46
CA SER A 49 -21.60 -0.84 -1.49
C SER A 49 -21.02 -0.39 -2.85
N PRO A 50 -20.65 -1.33 -3.75
CA PRO A 50 -20.21 -0.99 -5.11
C PRO A 50 -21.21 -0.10 -5.84
N PHE A 51 -22.50 -0.36 -5.65
CA PHE A 51 -23.60 0.36 -6.31
C PHE A 51 -23.99 1.68 -5.65
N ALA A 52 -23.44 2.05 -4.49
CA ALA A 52 -23.77 3.30 -3.82
C ALA A 52 -23.46 4.52 -4.73
N GLY A 53 -24.32 5.54 -4.78
CA GLY A 53 -24.16 6.70 -5.66
C GLY A 53 -22.90 7.55 -5.41
N SER A 54 -22.69 8.57 -6.25
CA SER A 54 -21.48 9.42 -6.23
C SER A 54 -21.21 10.12 -4.91
N LYS A 55 -22.26 10.38 -4.12
CA LYS A 55 -22.17 10.98 -2.78
C LYS A 55 -21.56 10.06 -1.72
N ALA A 56 -21.53 8.75 -1.95
CA ALA A 56 -21.03 7.78 -0.98
C ALA A 56 -19.55 7.49 -1.22
N GLN A 57 -18.73 7.71 -0.18
CA GLN A 57 -17.28 7.52 -0.25
C GLN A 57 -16.93 6.05 -0.56
N LYS A 58 -16.19 5.80 -1.65
CA LYS A 58 -15.71 4.46 -2.02
C LYS A 58 -14.39 4.18 -1.33
N VAL A 59 -14.39 3.36 -0.29
CA VAL A 59 -13.19 3.10 0.52
C VAL A 59 -12.79 1.62 0.48
N VAL A 60 -11.50 1.37 0.26
CA VAL A 60 -10.86 0.06 0.38
C VAL A 60 -9.83 0.11 1.51
N TYR A 61 -10.13 -0.59 2.61
CA TYR A 61 -9.17 -0.76 3.70
C TYR A 61 -8.17 -1.89 3.37
N ILE A 62 -6.89 -1.62 3.63
CA ILE A 62 -5.79 -2.54 3.37
C ILE A 62 -5.03 -2.85 4.65
N SER A 63 -4.75 -4.14 4.86
CA SER A 63 -3.86 -4.62 5.92
C SER A 63 -2.48 -5.00 5.36
N ARG A 64 -1.52 -5.28 6.24
CA ARG A 64 -0.18 -5.76 5.82
C ARG A 64 -0.23 -7.10 5.08
N LYS A 65 -1.12 -8.01 5.49
CA LYS A 65 -1.28 -9.37 4.94
C LYS A 65 -2.10 -9.37 3.63
N THR A 66 -2.70 -8.24 3.23
CA THR A 66 -3.51 -8.15 2.01
C THR A 66 -2.63 -8.26 0.75
N PRO A 67 -2.88 -9.21 -0.16
CA PRO A 67 -2.17 -9.28 -1.43
C PRO A 67 -2.47 -8.07 -2.30
N ILE A 68 -1.44 -7.53 -2.98
CA ILE A 68 -1.55 -6.32 -3.81
C ILE A 68 -2.64 -6.48 -4.87
N MET A 69 -2.64 -7.61 -5.59
CA MET A 69 -3.59 -7.84 -6.68
C MET A 69 -5.04 -7.97 -6.18
N SER A 70 -5.26 -8.44 -4.96
CA SER A 70 -6.59 -8.48 -4.34
C SER A 70 -7.11 -7.05 -4.08
N ALA A 71 -6.25 -6.17 -3.56
CA ALA A 71 -6.59 -4.76 -3.38
C ALA A 71 -6.86 -4.06 -4.73
N VAL A 72 -6.01 -4.30 -5.73
CA VAL A 72 -6.19 -3.76 -7.09
C VAL A 72 -7.54 -4.19 -7.70
N LYS A 73 -7.89 -5.47 -7.62
CA LYS A 73 -9.18 -5.98 -8.13
C LYS A 73 -10.37 -5.31 -7.44
N ARG A 74 -10.30 -5.06 -6.13
CA ARG A 74 -11.35 -4.33 -5.38
C ARG A 74 -11.48 -2.88 -5.85
N VAL A 75 -10.35 -2.20 -6.10
CA VAL A 75 -10.36 -0.83 -6.64
C VAL A 75 -10.96 -0.81 -8.05
N LYS A 76 -10.51 -1.70 -8.95
CA LYS A 76 -11.06 -1.83 -10.30
C LYS A 76 -12.58 -2.05 -10.30
N LYS A 77 -13.07 -2.88 -9.38
CA LYS A 77 -14.51 -3.09 -9.24
C LYS A 77 -15.27 -1.79 -8.96
N PHE A 78 -14.74 -0.92 -8.09
CA PHE A 78 -15.36 0.38 -7.85
C PHE A 78 -15.24 1.31 -9.06
N LEU A 79 -14.07 1.40 -9.69
CA LEU A 79 -13.88 2.24 -10.89
C LEU A 79 -14.83 1.84 -12.03
N ASN A 80 -15.02 0.54 -12.28
CA ASN A 80 -15.94 0.06 -13.30
C ASN A 80 -17.39 0.45 -13.01
N GLU A 81 -17.82 0.45 -11.74
CA GLU A 81 -19.18 0.86 -11.39
C GLU A 81 -19.38 2.38 -11.50
N ILE A 82 -18.32 3.17 -11.26
CA ILE A 82 -18.31 4.62 -11.49
C ILE A 82 -18.47 4.90 -12.99
N GLU A 83 -17.69 4.22 -13.82
CA GLU A 83 -17.75 4.35 -15.28
C GLU A 83 -19.13 3.96 -15.83
N LYS A 84 -19.65 2.79 -15.43
CA LYS A 84 -21.00 2.35 -15.83
C LYS A 84 -22.07 3.36 -15.46
N ARG A 85 -22.01 3.94 -14.26
CA ARG A 85 -22.96 4.97 -13.84
C ARG A 85 -22.88 6.21 -14.71
N ALA A 86 -21.67 6.64 -15.07
CA ALA A 86 -21.48 7.78 -15.96
C ALA A 86 -22.04 7.48 -17.37
N MET A 87 -21.78 6.29 -17.91
CA MET A 87 -22.34 5.83 -19.19
C MET A 87 -23.87 5.75 -19.18
N GLN A 88 -24.47 5.29 -18.07
CA GLN A 88 -25.91 5.24 -17.88
C GLN A 88 -26.52 6.64 -17.79
N SER A 89 -25.87 7.56 -17.09
CA SER A 89 -26.33 8.94 -16.94
C SER A 89 -26.35 9.71 -18.27
N ALA A 90 -25.37 9.47 -19.15
CA ALA A 90 -25.33 10.00 -20.52
C ALA A 90 -26.17 9.18 -21.53
N GLY A 91 -26.79 8.08 -21.10
CA GLY A 91 -27.59 7.19 -21.95
C GLY A 91 -26.79 6.57 -23.10
N VAL A 92 -25.51 6.24 -22.89
CA VAL A 92 -24.64 5.59 -23.88
C VAL A 92 -25.05 4.14 -24.11
N ASP A 93 -25.49 3.42 -23.07
CA ASP A 93 -25.93 2.02 -23.17
C ASP A 93 -27.01 1.82 -24.24
N GLY A 94 -28.03 2.68 -24.25
CA GLY A 94 -29.10 2.64 -25.26
C GLY A 94 -28.67 3.05 -26.67
N VAL A 95 -27.47 3.59 -26.87
CA VAL A 95 -26.90 3.90 -28.20
C VAL A 95 -26.04 2.74 -28.70
N LEU A 96 -25.29 2.07 -27.81
CA LEU A 96 -24.53 0.87 -28.15
C LEU A 96 -25.45 -0.26 -28.64
N GLU A 97 -26.61 -0.48 -28.01
CA GLU A 97 -27.59 -1.47 -28.48
C GLU A 97 -28.13 -1.15 -29.88
N ARG A 98 -28.40 0.13 -30.17
CA ARG A 98 -28.93 0.56 -31.48
C ARG A 98 -27.88 0.53 -32.58
N ARG A 99 -26.60 0.74 -32.24
CA ARG A 99 -25.47 0.67 -33.18
C ARG A 99 -25.30 -0.74 -33.74
N ASN A 100 -25.41 -1.77 -32.90
CA ASN A 100 -25.35 -3.18 -33.32
C ASN A 100 -26.43 -3.53 -34.37
N ALA A 101 -27.53 -2.77 -34.42
CA ALA A 101 -28.63 -3.00 -35.36
C ALA A 101 -28.54 -2.19 -36.68
N ARG A 102 -27.83 -1.04 -36.73
CA ARG A 102 -27.96 -0.09 -37.86
C ARG A 102 -26.67 0.57 -38.36
N GLY A 103 -25.50 0.24 -37.83
CA GLY A 103 -24.21 0.52 -38.50
C GLY A 103 -23.84 2.00 -38.75
N GLY A 104 -24.49 2.96 -38.08
CA GLY A 104 -24.20 4.39 -38.27
C GLY A 104 -24.48 5.19 -37.01
N ALA A 105 -23.49 5.36 -36.14
CA ALA A 105 -23.64 6.10 -34.88
C ALA A 105 -22.34 6.71 -34.33
N ASP A 106 -21.28 6.89 -35.15
CA ASP A 106 -19.98 7.30 -34.62
C ASP A 106 -19.98 8.73 -34.06
N GLU A 107 -20.58 9.72 -34.73
CA GLU A 107 -20.58 11.11 -34.24
C GLU A 107 -21.48 11.30 -33.00
N ALA A 108 -22.66 10.66 -32.97
CA ALA A 108 -23.57 10.71 -31.82
C ALA A 108 -22.98 9.98 -30.60
N LEU A 109 -22.26 8.86 -30.83
CA LEU A 109 -21.55 8.16 -29.78
C LEU A 109 -20.40 9.00 -29.23
N GLN A 110 -19.60 9.63 -30.11
CA GLN A 110 -18.51 10.53 -29.70
C GLN A 110 -19.01 11.68 -28.83
N ARG A 111 -20.13 12.32 -29.19
CA ARG A 111 -20.74 13.39 -28.37
C ARG A 111 -21.15 12.89 -26.98
N LYS A 112 -21.74 11.70 -26.90
CA LYS A 112 -22.11 11.12 -25.59
C LYS A 112 -20.92 10.67 -24.77
N LEU A 113 -19.86 10.16 -25.39
CA LEU A 113 -18.63 9.82 -24.69
C LEU A 113 -17.94 11.08 -24.12
N ALA A 114 -18.01 12.21 -24.84
CA ALA A 114 -17.55 13.50 -24.32
C ALA A 114 -18.43 13.99 -23.15
N GLU A 115 -19.73 13.75 -23.18
CA GLU A 115 -20.62 14.05 -22.05
C GLU A 115 -20.31 13.15 -20.83
N VAL A 116 -19.97 11.88 -21.05
CA VAL A 116 -19.51 10.97 -19.99
C VAL A 116 -18.22 11.49 -19.36
N SER A 117 -17.24 11.88 -20.16
CA SER A 117 -15.97 12.39 -19.63
C SER A 117 -16.18 13.68 -18.85
N GLU A 118 -17.05 14.57 -19.33
CA GLU A 118 -17.43 15.78 -18.58
C GLU A 118 -18.17 15.44 -17.27
N GLY A 119 -19.07 14.45 -17.28
CA GLY A 119 -19.75 13.95 -16.08
C GLY A 119 -18.78 13.39 -15.04
N LEU A 120 -17.80 12.60 -15.48
CA LEU A 120 -16.72 12.08 -14.62
C LEU A 120 -15.86 13.21 -14.02
N ALA A 121 -15.60 14.27 -14.80
CA ALA A 121 -14.89 15.45 -14.31
C ALA A 121 -15.69 16.22 -13.24
N ARG A 122 -17.02 16.32 -13.41
CA ARG A 122 -17.92 17.04 -12.51
C ARG A 122 -18.12 16.33 -11.18
N ASP A 123 -18.38 15.02 -11.22
CA ASP A 123 -18.66 14.23 -10.01
C ASP A 123 -17.38 13.89 -9.22
N ALA A 124 -16.22 13.85 -9.90
CA ALA A 124 -14.91 13.60 -9.31
C ALA A 124 -14.90 12.40 -8.32
N GLU A 125 -15.65 11.34 -8.63
CA GLU A 125 -15.80 10.19 -7.75
C GLU A 125 -14.46 9.44 -7.65
N GLU A 126 -13.89 9.44 -6.44
CA GLU A 126 -12.60 8.82 -6.14
C GLU A 126 -12.76 7.55 -5.31
N VAL A 127 -11.93 6.55 -5.62
CA VAL A 127 -11.78 5.35 -4.80
C VAL A 127 -10.59 5.54 -3.88
N LEU A 128 -10.85 5.52 -2.58
CA LEU A 128 -9.88 5.78 -1.54
C LEU A 128 -9.36 4.47 -0.96
N VAL A 129 -8.06 4.24 -1.15
CA VAL A 129 -7.35 3.14 -0.52
C VAL A 129 -6.76 3.63 0.80
N ARG A 130 -7.35 3.21 1.92
CA ARG A 130 -6.93 3.62 3.27
C ARG A 130 -6.08 2.55 3.94
N ALA A 131 -4.95 2.96 4.50
CA ALA A 131 -4.09 2.11 5.32
C ALA A 131 -3.45 2.88 6.48
N SER A 132 -3.11 2.16 7.54
CA SER A 132 -2.53 2.72 8.77
C SER A 132 -1.25 1.99 9.17
N GLY A 133 -0.31 2.72 9.79
CA GLY A 133 0.90 2.16 10.38
C GLY A 133 1.69 1.28 9.42
N ARG A 134 1.98 0.03 9.81
CA ARG A 134 2.78 -0.92 9.01
C ARG A 134 2.14 -1.27 7.65
N ALA A 135 0.82 -1.07 7.48
CA ALA A 135 0.13 -1.35 6.23
C ALA A 135 0.28 -0.25 5.17
N MET A 136 0.79 0.94 5.52
CA MET A 136 0.95 2.06 4.58
C MET A 136 1.80 1.69 3.36
N GLY A 137 2.84 0.86 3.55
CA GLY A 137 3.67 0.38 2.44
C GLY A 137 2.88 -0.43 1.40
N GLN A 138 1.87 -1.21 1.81
CA GLN A 138 1.03 -1.95 0.87
C GLN A 138 0.12 -1.03 0.06
N ALA A 139 -0.46 0.00 0.69
CA ALA A 139 -1.28 0.98 -0.02
C ALA A 139 -0.48 1.76 -1.07
N LEU A 140 0.75 2.14 -0.76
CA LEU A 140 1.65 2.79 -1.73
C LEU A 140 1.97 1.88 -2.92
N ARG A 141 2.21 0.58 -2.69
CA ARG A 141 2.42 -0.40 -3.78
C ARG A 141 1.20 -0.52 -4.69
N VAL A 142 -0.02 -0.45 -4.13
CA VAL A 142 -1.25 -0.40 -4.93
C VAL A 142 -1.29 0.88 -5.75
N GLY A 143 -0.99 2.04 -5.15
CA GLY A 143 -0.91 3.31 -5.88
C GLY A 143 0.13 3.29 -7.01
N GLU A 144 1.30 2.73 -6.77
CA GLU A 144 2.37 2.57 -7.75
C GLU A 144 1.94 1.63 -8.90
N TRP A 145 1.19 0.57 -8.59
CA TRP A 145 0.64 -0.32 -9.60
C TRP A 145 -0.31 0.41 -10.55
N PHE A 146 -1.16 1.31 -10.02
CA PHE A 146 -2.04 2.15 -10.84
C PHE A 146 -1.24 3.21 -11.61
N ARG A 147 -0.23 3.84 -11.00
CA ARG A 147 0.70 4.78 -11.67
C ARG A 147 1.36 4.18 -12.91
N GLY A 148 1.85 2.95 -12.80
CA GLY A 148 2.47 2.22 -13.93
C GLY A 148 1.50 1.88 -15.06
N ARG A 149 0.19 2.06 -14.86
CA ARG A 149 -0.88 1.77 -15.83
C ARG A 149 -1.85 2.94 -16.01
N GLU A 150 -1.42 4.16 -15.70
CA GLU A 150 -2.27 5.36 -15.77
C GLU A 150 -2.75 5.64 -17.19
N GLU A 151 -1.90 5.43 -18.20
CA GLU A 151 -2.26 5.65 -19.61
C GLU A 151 -3.23 4.57 -20.12
N GLU A 152 -3.08 3.32 -19.67
CA GLU A 152 -3.93 2.21 -20.10
C GLU A 152 -5.34 2.30 -19.51
N MET A 153 -5.46 2.68 -18.23
CA MET A 153 -6.75 2.75 -17.53
C MET A 153 -7.32 4.17 -17.39
N LEU A 154 -6.63 5.19 -17.91
CA LEU A 154 -7.00 6.59 -17.77
C LEU A 154 -7.30 6.95 -16.31
N VAL A 155 -6.36 6.65 -15.41
CA VAL A 155 -6.52 6.87 -13.96
C VAL A 155 -5.60 8.00 -13.50
N ARG A 156 -6.02 8.72 -12.46
CA ARG A 156 -5.20 9.67 -11.70
C ARG A 156 -5.00 9.16 -10.28
N VAL A 157 -3.75 9.13 -9.81
CA VAL A 157 -3.40 8.70 -8.45
C VAL A 157 -2.86 9.84 -7.60
N GLU A 158 -3.57 10.19 -6.53
CA GLU A 158 -3.14 11.17 -5.53
C GLU A 158 -2.87 10.48 -4.18
N VAL A 159 -1.83 10.89 -3.47
CA VAL A 159 -1.46 10.31 -2.17
C VAL A 159 -1.59 11.37 -1.09
N ARG A 160 -2.44 11.11 -0.10
CA ARG A 160 -2.74 12.01 1.02
C ARG A 160 -2.26 11.37 2.33
N GLY A 161 -1.59 12.15 3.16
CA GLY A 161 -1.14 11.74 4.50
C GLY A 161 -2.14 12.14 5.58
N GLY A 162 -2.24 11.35 6.65
CA GLY A 162 -3.12 11.65 7.78
C GLY A 162 -2.65 11.02 9.09
N SER A 163 -3.43 11.28 10.14
CA SER A 163 -3.24 10.64 11.45
C SER A 163 -4.58 10.43 12.14
N VAL A 164 -4.74 9.28 12.80
CA VAL A 164 -5.94 8.88 13.54
C VAL A 164 -5.57 8.65 15.01
N SER A 165 -6.35 9.19 15.93
CA SER A 165 -6.23 8.91 17.36
C SER A 165 -6.87 7.56 17.69
N VAL A 166 -6.15 6.74 18.45
CA VAL A 166 -6.60 5.41 18.91
C VAL A 166 -6.51 5.39 20.43
N VAL A 167 -7.56 4.88 21.07
CA VAL A 167 -7.59 4.59 22.50
C VAL A 167 -7.02 3.19 22.69
N ASP A 168 -5.97 3.04 23.48
CA ASP A 168 -5.51 1.75 23.95
C ASP A 168 -5.76 1.64 25.46
N ASP A 169 -6.00 0.42 25.94
CA ASP A 169 -6.20 0.13 27.36
C ASP A 169 -4.87 -0.10 28.05
N ILE A 170 -4.79 0.33 29.32
CA ILE A 170 -3.66 0.04 30.19
C ILE A 170 -4.11 -1.09 31.12
N VAL A 171 -3.39 -2.20 31.07
CA VAL A 171 -3.70 -3.42 31.81
C VAL A 171 -2.53 -3.75 32.71
N GLU A 172 -2.81 -4.06 33.97
CA GLU A 172 -1.79 -4.56 34.91
C GLU A 172 -1.32 -5.95 34.48
N ARG A 173 -0.02 -6.17 34.52
CA ARG A 173 0.59 -7.47 34.25
C ARG A 173 0.62 -8.25 35.56
N GLU A 174 -0.27 -9.23 35.71
CA GLU A 174 -0.20 -10.16 36.84
C GLU A 174 1.11 -10.96 36.78
N GLY A 175 1.89 -10.92 37.88
CA GLY A 175 2.99 -11.88 38.12
C GLY A 175 4.42 -11.44 37.80
N VAL A 176 4.76 -10.15 37.79
CA VAL A 176 6.17 -9.72 37.74
C VAL A 176 6.48 -8.84 38.94
N GLU A 177 7.01 -9.47 39.98
CA GLU A 177 7.75 -8.78 41.03
C GLU A 177 8.97 -8.09 40.40
N ASP A 178 9.25 -6.87 40.87
CA ASP A 178 10.22 -5.92 40.32
C ASP A 178 11.67 -6.43 40.44
N GLU A 179 12.12 -7.24 39.48
CA GLU A 179 13.56 -7.39 39.21
C GLU A 179 13.97 -6.34 38.17
N GLY A 180 14.60 -5.28 38.66
CA GLY A 180 15.14 -4.18 37.87
C GLY A 180 16.05 -4.68 36.75
N ASN A 181 15.51 -4.77 35.53
CA ASN A 181 16.25 -5.11 34.33
C ASN A 181 16.54 -3.84 33.52
N ASP A 182 17.71 -3.27 33.76
CA ASP A 182 18.31 -2.22 32.92
C ASP A 182 18.71 -2.81 31.55
N GLY A 183 17.87 -2.56 30.55
CA GLY A 183 18.27 -2.42 29.14
C GLY A 183 18.68 -3.68 28.39
N ASP A 184 17.74 -4.27 27.65
CA ASP A 184 18.06 -4.92 26.37
C ASP A 184 16.81 -4.97 25.47
N ASP A 185 17.00 -4.53 24.25
CA ASP A 185 16.05 -4.45 23.15
C ASP A 185 15.83 -5.83 22.52
N GLY A 186 15.01 -6.65 23.18
CA GLY A 186 14.59 -7.96 22.66
C GLY A 186 13.38 -7.88 21.73
N GLU A 187 13.59 -8.07 20.43
CA GLU A 187 12.56 -8.35 19.44
C GLU A 187 11.80 -9.65 19.81
N ALA A 188 10.51 -9.53 20.16
CA ALA A 188 9.64 -10.69 20.33
C ALA A 188 9.27 -11.28 18.95
N GLU A 189 9.98 -12.33 18.57
CA GLU A 189 9.71 -13.18 17.41
C GLU A 189 8.48 -14.07 17.70
N TYR A 190 7.37 -13.79 17.03
CA TYR A 190 6.17 -14.63 17.09
C TYR A 190 6.29 -15.75 16.05
N LYS A 191 6.43 -17.00 16.51
CA LYS A 191 6.21 -18.19 15.68
C LYS A 191 4.70 -18.39 15.53
N GLU A 192 4.18 -18.18 14.32
CA GLU A 192 2.79 -18.48 13.94
C GLU A 192 2.78 -19.94 13.42
N ASN A 193 2.03 -20.81 14.08
CA ASN A 193 1.80 -22.19 13.68
C ASN A 193 1.02 -22.22 12.36
N GLU A 194 1.54 -22.92 11.35
CA GLU A 194 0.82 -23.28 10.14
C GLU A 194 -0.01 -24.55 10.39
N GLU A 195 -1.33 -24.40 10.49
CA GLU A 195 -2.25 -25.47 10.12
C GLU A 195 -3.14 -24.97 8.99
N GLY A 196 -2.99 -25.65 7.84
CA GLY A 196 -3.66 -25.32 6.60
C GLY A 196 -5.14 -25.68 6.62
N VAL A 197 -5.93 -24.83 5.97
CA VAL A 197 -7.24 -25.22 5.44
C VAL A 197 -7.36 -24.65 4.03
N ASP A 198 -7.34 -25.57 3.07
CA ASP A 198 -7.58 -25.39 1.65
C ASP A 198 -9.06 -25.05 1.41
N VAL A 199 -9.34 -23.91 0.78
CA VAL A 199 -10.71 -23.52 0.38
C VAL A 199 -10.70 -22.95 -1.03
N THR A 200 -10.83 -23.89 -1.97
CA THR A 200 -11.58 -23.80 -3.24
C THR A 200 -11.30 -22.62 -4.17
N ARG A 201 -10.55 -22.95 -5.21
CA ARG A 201 -10.52 -22.36 -6.56
C ARG A 201 -11.93 -22.04 -7.08
N LEU A 202 -12.30 -20.77 -7.06
CA LEU A 202 -13.41 -20.20 -7.83
C LEU A 202 -12.83 -19.51 -9.07
N GLU A 203 -12.94 -20.19 -10.22
CA GLU A 203 -12.61 -19.63 -11.53
C GLU A 203 -13.68 -18.60 -11.91
N GLY A 204 -13.35 -17.33 -11.73
CA GLY A 204 -14.14 -16.20 -12.23
C GLY A 204 -13.68 -15.84 -13.63
N GLY A 205 -14.56 -16.07 -14.60
CA GLY A 205 -14.30 -16.02 -16.04
C GLY A 205 -13.80 -14.69 -16.60
N ASP A 206 -13.24 -14.84 -17.80
CA ASP A 206 -12.57 -13.82 -18.59
C ASP A 206 -13.48 -12.64 -18.93
N THR A 207 -12.90 -11.45 -18.92
CA THR A 207 -13.58 -10.22 -19.31
C THR A 207 -13.96 -10.26 -20.79
N THR A 208 -15.13 -9.72 -21.14
CA THR A 208 -15.66 -9.69 -22.51
C THR A 208 -14.76 -8.91 -23.50
N MET A 209 -13.79 -8.12 -23.01
CA MET A 209 -12.78 -7.44 -23.83
C MET A 209 -11.53 -8.28 -24.12
N GLU A 210 -11.32 -9.43 -23.45
CA GLU A 210 -10.26 -10.40 -23.81
C GLU A 210 -10.75 -11.40 -24.87
N LEU A 211 -12.05 -11.68 -24.91
CA LEU A 211 -12.67 -12.48 -25.98
C LEU A 211 -12.59 -11.82 -27.37
N LEU A 212 -12.55 -10.49 -27.44
CA LEU A 212 -12.43 -9.76 -28.72
C LEU A 212 -10.99 -9.63 -29.24
N LYS A 213 -9.98 -9.94 -28.42
CA LYS A 213 -8.56 -9.78 -28.80
C LYS A 213 -7.88 -11.09 -29.24
N ASN A 214 -8.52 -12.23 -28.97
CA ASN A 214 -7.95 -13.56 -29.24
C ASN A 214 -8.53 -14.24 -30.50
N LEU A 215 -9.46 -13.61 -31.24
CA LEU A 215 -10.01 -14.21 -32.46
C LEU A 215 -9.08 -14.18 -33.69
N ASP A 216 -7.94 -13.49 -33.62
CA ASP A 216 -7.04 -13.32 -34.78
C ASP A 216 -5.78 -14.21 -34.76
N LYS A 217 -5.67 -15.18 -33.84
CA LYS A 217 -4.48 -16.06 -33.77
C LYS A 217 -4.79 -17.48 -33.32
N ASP A 218 -5.56 -18.22 -34.11
CA ASP A 218 -5.50 -19.68 -34.09
C ASP A 218 -5.51 -20.22 -35.52
N GLY A 219 -4.32 -20.57 -35.99
CA GLY A 219 -4.10 -21.12 -37.32
C GLY A 219 -2.65 -21.50 -37.56
N GLN A 220 -2.08 -22.38 -36.73
CA GLN A 220 -1.11 -23.40 -37.16
C GLN A 220 -0.59 -24.25 -35.98
N ASP A 221 -0.97 -25.54 -36.03
CA ASP A 221 -0.15 -26.76 -35.92
C ASP A 221 0.97 -26.90 -34.87
N GLY A 222 0.93 -28.04 -34.18
CA GLY A 222 1.97 -29.05 -34.37
C GLY A 222 3.09 -29.18 -33.31
N ARG A 223 2.96 -30.24 -32.49
CA ARG A 223 3.95 -31.28 -32.06
C ARG A 223 5.43 -30.95 -31.75
N ASP A 224 5.96 -31.89 -30.95
CA ASP A 224 7.37 -32.18 -30.58
C ASP A 224 7.91 -31.43 -29.34
N GLY A 225 8.63 -32.04 -28.38
CA GLY A 225 9.25 -33.35 -28.30
C GLY A 225 10.72 -33.22 -27.86
N GLY A 226 11.06 -33.67 -26.63
CA GLY A 226 12.44 -33.91 -26.13
C GLY A 226 13.34 -32.67 -25.97
N SER A 227 14.49 -32.68 -25.30
CA SER A 227 15.21 -33.56 -24.37
C SER A 227 16.57 -32.88 -24.12
N SER A 228 17.20 -33.13 -22.95
CA SER A 228 18.66 -33.01 -22.70
C SER A 228 19.28 -31.60 -22.76
N ALA A 229 20.40 -31.25 -22.14
CA ALA A 229 21.24 -31.76 -21.06
C ALA A 229 22.33 -30.68 -20.84
N ALA A 230 23.10 -30.87 -19.77
CA ALA A 230 24.54 -30.59 -19.69
C ALA A 230 25.05 -29.16 -19.37
N GLU A 231 25.78 -29.15 -18.26
CA GLU A 231 27.16 -28.63 -18.13
C GLU A 231 27.40 -27.17 -17.68
N GLN A 232 27.71 -27.06 -16.37
CA GLN A 232 28.89 -26.35 -15.85
C GLN A 232 30.19 -26.97 -16.44
N PRO A 233 31.45 -26.48 -16.23
CA PRO A 233 31.96 -25.60 -15.16
C PRO A 233 33.17 -24.70 -15.56
N GLY A 234 33.78 -24.05 -14.57
CA GLY A 234 35.16 -23.51 -14.62
C GLY A 234 35.30 -22.18 -13.87
N SER A 235 35.80 -22.12 -12.62
CA SER A 235 37.23 -22.18 -12.23
C SER A 235 38.02 -21.00 -12.82
N SER A 236 38.85 -20.20 -12.14
CA SER A 236 39.73 -20.46 -11.00
C SER A 236 40.43 -19.16 -10.54
N ASN A 237 40.88 -19.16 -9.29
CA ASN A 237 42.17 -18.64 -8.78
C ASN A 237 42.63 -17.18 -8.97
N GLY A 238 42.87 -16.54 -7.81
CA GLY A 238 44.24 -16.50 -7.26
C GLY A 238 45.02 -15.19 -7.39
N GLY A 239 45.67 -14.77 -6.30
CA GLY A 239 46.95 -14.05 -6.40
C GLY A 239 47.10 -12.76 -5.59
N SER A 240 47.48 -12.93 -4.32
CA SER A 240 48.37 -12.10 -3.49
C SER A 240 49.17 -10.95 -4.15
N GLY A 241 49.36 -9.85 -3.41
CA GLY A 241 50.45 -8.91 -3.73
C GLY A 241 50.56 -7.69 -2.80
N VAL A 242 51.37 -7.83 -1.76
CA VAL A 242 51.81 -6.80 -0.80
C VAL A 242 52.58 -5.65 -1.48
N ARG A 243 52.40 -4.40 -1.01
CA ARG A 243 53.50 -3.42 -0.73
C ARG A 243 52.99 -2.12 -0.08
N LYS A 244 53.57 -1.80 1.09
CA LYS A 244 53.63 -0.46 1.70
C LYS A 244 54.63 0.42 0.93
N PRO A 245 54.58 1.76 1.10
CA PRO A 245 55.60 2.40 1.93
C PRO A 245 55.06 3.52 2.84
N ALA A 246 56.01 4.13 3.56
CA ALA A 246 55.92 4.80 4.84
C ALA A 246 55.67 6.32 4.79
N MET A 247 55.23 6.83 5.95
CA MET A 247 55.53 8.12 6.61
C MET A 247 55.22 9.45 5.91
N ASP A 248 54.39 10.28 6.55
CA ASP A 248 54.84 11.60 7.00
C ASP A 248 53.96 12.19 8.12
N GLU A 249 54.56 13.10 8.88
CA GLU A 249 54.22 13.58 10.22
C GLU A 249 53.05 14.58 10.37
N LYS A 250 52.55 14.62 11.62
CA LYS A 250 52.09 15.79 12.43
C LYS A 250 50.89 16.63 11.97
N GLY A 251 49.87 16.66 12.85
CA GLY A 251 48.94 17.79 12.90
C GLY A 251 47.73 17.60 13.82
N THR A 252 47.92 17.89 15.11
CA THR A 252 46.90 18.41 16.05
C THR A 252 45.61 17.61 16.28
N ASP A 253 45.64 16.78 17.32
CA ASP A 253 44.47 16.26 18.04
C ASP A 253 43.76 17.42 18.77
N VAL A 254 42.63 17.88 18.23
CA VAL A 254 41.66 18.68 18.98
C VAL A 254 40.54 17.74 19.36
N SER A 255 40.59 17.22 20.60
CA SER A 255 39.56 16.36 21.17
C SER A 255 38.23 17.12 21.22
N GLU A 256 37.36 16.91 20.23
CA GLU A 256 35.95 17.26 20.33
C GLU A 256 35.32 16.41 21.43
N GLN A 257 35.28 16.97 22.64
CA GLN A 257 34.41 16.49 23.70
C GLN A 257 32.96 16.65 23.23
N SER A 258 32.45 15.65 22.53
CA SER A 258 31.04 15.49 22.26
C SER A 258 30.33 15.35 23.61
N LYS A 259 29.80 16.48 24.11
CA LYS A 259 28.94 16.51 25.29
C LYS A 259 27.73 15.63 24.98
N LYS A 260 27.79 14.35 25.39
CA LYS A 260 26.67 13.42 25.42
C LYS A 260 25.58 14.05 26.27
N LYS A 261 24.67 14.79 25.63
CA LYS A 261 23.48 15.35 26.28
C LYS A 261 22.71 14.16 26.87
N ARG A 262 22.80 14.00 28.20
CA ARG A 262 22.04 12.99 28.95
C ARG A 262 20.58 13.21 28.60
N LYS A 263 20.00 12.28 27.83
CA LYS A 263 18.58 12.32 27.47
C LYS A 263 17.81 12.31 28.79
N ARG A 264 17.07 13.40 29.08
CA ARG A 264 16.24 13.48 30.29
C ARG A 264 15.32 12.26 30.32
N LYS A 265 15.30 11.52 31.43
CA LYS A 265 14.34 10.42 31.63
C LYS A 265 12.93 11.01 31.45
N ARG A 266 12.12 10.35 30.62
CA ARG A 266 10.71 10.76 30.43
C ARG A 266 9.97 10.64 31.76
N ARG A 267 8.99 11.52 32.00
CA ARG A 267 8.08 11.39 33.15
C ARG A 267 7.40 10.02 33.06
N GLU A 268 7.30 9.35 34.19
CA GLU A 268 6.61 8.09 34.39
C GLU A 268 5.28 8.38 35.09
N TYR A 269 4.26 7.55 34.88
CA TYR A 269 3.05 7.65 35.69
C TYR A 269 3.34 7.15 37.10
N ASP A 270 2.73 7.79 38.09
CA ASP A 270 2.74 7.26 39.45
C ASP A 270 1.88 5.99 39.48
N PRO A 271 2.29 4.93 40.20
CA PRO A 271 1.56 3.66 40.22
C PRO A 271 0.13 3.79 40.77
N ASP A 272 -0.12 4.80 41.60
CA ASP A 272 -1.43 5.09 42.19
C ASP A 272 -2.31 6.00 41.29
N ASP A 273 -1.77 6.58 40.22
CA ASP A 273 -2.45 7.52 39.31
C ASP A 273 -2.30 7.08 37.84
N LEU A 274 -2.59 5.80 37.59
CA LEU A 274 -2.60 5.22 36.25
C LEU A 274 -3.95 5.44 35.56
N PRO A 275 -3.99 6.08 34.38
CA PRO A 275 -5.21 6.16 33.62
C PRO A 275 -5.60 4.78 33.09
N GLU A 276 -6.90 4.46 33.09
CA GLU A 276 -7.43 3.21 32.53
C GLU A 276 -7.10 3.06 31.03
N ALA A 277 -7.03 4.19 30.30
CA ALA A 277 -6.81 4.21 28.87
C ALA A 277 -5.88 5.35 28.44
N ARG A 278 -5.19 5.13 27.32
CA ARG A 278 -4.23 6.08 26.75
C ARG A 278 -4.50 6.31 25.27
N LEU A 279 -4.43 7.57 24.87
CA LEU A 279 -4.50 7.95 23.47
C LEU A 279 -3.12 7.85 22.80
N ARG A 280 -3.08 7.19 21.65
CA ARG A 280 -1.94 7.24 20.71
C ARG A 280 -2.39 7.71 19.33
N TRP A 281 -1.49 8.38 18.63
CA TRP A 281 -1.72 8.77 17.25
C TRP A 281 -1.08 7.75 16.31
N VAL A 282 -1.86 7.27 15.35
CA VAL A 282 -1.42 6.33 14.30
C VAL A 282 -1.40 7.07 12.98
N LYS A 283 -0.29 6.99 12.27
CA LYS A 283 -0.18 7.56 10.93
C LYS A 283 -1.02 6.76 9.94
N THR A 284 -1.69 7.47 9.06
CA THR A 284 -2.53 6.91 8.01
C THR A 284 -2.14 7.48 6.66
N ILE A 285 -2.49 6.73 5.63
CA ILE A 285 -2.35 7.16 4.24
C ILE A 285 -3.65 6.87 3.51
N GLU A 286 -3.99 7.76 2.59
CA GLU A 286 -5.10 7.62 1.67
C GLU A 286 -4.55 7.76 0.27
N VAL A 287 -4.66 6.70 -0.53
CA VAL A 287 -4.34 6.76 -1.96
C VAL A 287 -5.66 6.92 -2.70
N ALA A 288 -5.90 8.11 -3.22
CA ALA A 288 -7.08 8.45 -4.01
C ALA A 288 -6.83 8.08 -5.48
N ILE A 289 -7.76 7.31 -6.03
CA ILE A 289 -7.69 6.78 -7.39
C ILE A 289 -8.99 7.21 -8.10
N SER A 290 -8.88 8.10 -9.08
CA SER A 290 -10.03 8.61 -9.84
C SER A 290 -9.84 8.35 -11.34
N LEU A 291 -10.93 8.27 -12.09
CA LEU A 291 -10.87 8.27 -13.55
C LEU A 291 -10.43 9.66 -14.06
N ARG A 292 -9.65 9.69 -15.13
CA ARG A 292 -9.31 10.91 -15.88
C ARG A 292 -10.44 11.18 -16.86
N ALA A 293 -10.87 12.44 -16.91
CA ALA A 293 -11.74 12.98 -17.92
C ALA A 293 -10.97 13.40 -19.18
#